data_AF-A0A0M0JX51-F1
#
_entry.id   AF-A0A0M0JX51-F1
#
_cell.length_a   1.000
_cell.length_b   1.000
_cell.length_c   1.000
_cell.angle_alpha   90.00
_cell.angle_beta   90.00
_cell.angle_gamma   90.00
#
_symmetry.space_group_name_H-M   'P 1'
#
loop_
_entity.id
_entity.type
_entity.pdbx_description
1 polymer ?
#
loop_
_entity_poly.entity_id
_entity_poly.type
_entity_poly.pdbx_seq_one_letter_code
_entity_poly.pdbx_strand_id
1 'polypeptide(L)'
;MASVLRSLTSARVNIAVASGIALSAYALHSRAPVRALEPAEEHIFVINGFYMAMREKYTKPGESIYYYLVEWEPSKLSWEGFRGKVLGATDPSTAENGALRKAIFSNWKELGLKSEPNVGDNGVHASASPFEALAERLNWMGVKLEEDSFGKALLDSGIPKDTILAWTKDPQVPFDGKKASLFDLFEDLDYDDCLAKAQIIAGVSGKRPSGKMQAFVFIKPHAVTEPTKKLVSSKFAEASITIVKQGSLTAEAIEKGKLIDNHYYAIANKASLSKPAELNPPAKGQEEFAKKFGITWKAALEKGVVYNAVDGCKRLGVDGVVMDKTWATAKKKGDLVKFGGGFYAGKIPAPPKADNSGWLTSVILALYALVGK
;
A
#
# COMPACT_ATOMS: atom_id res chain seq x y z
N MET A 1 -84.48 21.06 -26.21
CA MET A 1 -85.74 21.84 -26.16
C MET A 1 -85.78 22.53 -24.80
N ALA A 2 -85.43 23.82 -24.77
CA ALA A 2 -86.36 24.94 -24.53
C ALA A 2 -86.97 24.90 -23.10
N SER A 3 -86.98 25.94 -22.28
CA SER A 3 -86.45 27.31 -22.31
C SER A 3 -86.83 27.95 -20.97
N VAL A 4 -86.40 29.20 -20.77
CA VAL A 4 -87.06 30.27 -19.97
C VAL A 4 -86.43 30.63 -18.63
N LEU A 5 -85.74 31.79 -18.70
CA LEU A 5 -85.50 32.78 -17.66
C LEU A 5 -86.80 33.42 -17.13
N ARG A 6 -86.77 33.81 -15.84
CA ARG A 6 -87.40 35.00 -15.19
C ARG A 6 -87.01 34.87 -13.71
N SER A 7 -86.72 35.86 -12.87
CA SER A 7 -86.82 37.33 -12.81
C SER A 7 -86.14 37.70 -11.46
N LEU A 8 -85.18 38.63 -11.37
CA LEU A 8 -85.28 40.01 -10.82
C LEU A 8 -86.26 40.15 -9.62
N THR A 9 -86.00 40.83 -8.49
CA THR A 9 -85.02 41.82 -8.00
C THR A 9 -85.41 42.20 -6.57
N SER A 10 -84.47 42.58 -5.70
CA SER A 10 -84.60 43.59 -4.62
C SER A 10 -83.36 43.53 -3.70
N ALA A 11 -82.33 44.32 -3.94
CA ALA A 11 -82.12 45.70 -3.44
C ALA A 11 -81.49 45.76 -2.04
N ARG A 12 -80.20 46.12 -1.96
CA ARG A 12 -79.75 47.49 -1.60
C ARG A 12 -78.23 47.57 -1.55
N VAL A 13 -77.74 48.58 -2.26
CA VAL A 13 -76.36 49.08 -2.31
C VAL A 13 -76.09 49.89 -1.05
N ASN A 14 -74.91 49.74 -0.45
CA ASN A 14 -74.22 50.83 0.22
C ASN A 14 -72.76 50.81 -0.21
N ILE A 15 -72.39 51.86 -0.94
CA ILE A 15 -71.03 52.18 -1.37
C ILE A 15 -70.33 52.85 -0.18
N ALA A 16 -69.14 52.37 0.17
CA ALA A 16 -68.12 53.20 0.80
C ALA A 16 -66.77 52.81 0.19
N VAL A 17 -66.28 53.68 -0.69
CA VAL A 17 -64.88 53.69 -1.13
C VAL A 17 -64.14 54.64 -0.20
N ALA A 18 -63.17 54.12 0.55
CA ALA A 18 -62.13 54.92 1.17
C ALA A 18 -60.81 54.16 1.08
N SER A 19 -60.00 54.61 0.13
CA SER A 19 -58.58 54.33 -0.07
C SER A 19 -57.75 54.58 1.18
N GLY A 20 -56.84 53.67 1.52
CA GLY A 20 -55.86 53.88 2.58
C GLY A 20 -54.95 52.67 2.76
N ILE A 21 -53.69 52.83 2.35
CA ILE A 21 -52.60 51.87 2.47
C ILE A 21 -52.40 51.48 3.96
N ALA A 22 -52.44 50.19 4.24
CA ALA A 22 -51.87 49.61 5.46
C ALA A 22 -51.35 48.20 5.17
N LEU A 23 -50.08 48.13 4.78
CA LEU A 23 -49.25 46.93 4.96
C LEU A 23 -49.23 46.60 6.46
N SER A 24 -49.67 45.41 6.85
CA SER A 24 -49.26 44.81 8.12
C SER A 24 -49.32 43.29 8.07
N ALA A 25 -48.11 42.72 7.96
CA ALA A 25 -47.63 41.56 8.71
C ALA A 25 -48.56 40.35 8.83
N TYR A 26 -48.57 39.49 7.81
CA TYR A 26 -48.84 38.06 8.00
C TYR A 26 -48.05 37.25 6.99
N ALA A 27 -46.86 36.77 7.40
CA ALA A 27 -46.12 35.61 6.89
C ALA A 27 -44.63 35.77 7.16
N LEU A 28 -44.23 35.65 8.43
CA LEU A 28 -42.82 35.47 8.78
C LEU A 28 -42.74 34.45 9.92
N HIS A 29 -41.90 33.44 9.69
CA HIS A 29 -41.46 32.38 10.59
C HIS A 29 -42.19 31.04 10.55
N SER A 30 -41.97 30.32 9.45
CA SER A 30 -41.61 28.89 9.53
C SER A 30 -40.78 28.45 8.33
N ARG A 31 -39.63 29.11 8.09
CA ARG A 31 -38.55 28.48 7.33
C ARG A 31 -37.77 27.60 8.30
N ALA A 32 -38.06 26.31 8.29
CA ALA A 32 -37.08 25.33 8.76
C ALA A 32 -35.74 25.65 8.06
N PRO A 33 -34.58 25.59 8.76
CA PRO A 33 -33.32 25.78 8.07
C PRO A 33 -33.23 24.71 6.99
N VAL A 34 -33.10 25.15 5.73
CA VAL A 34 -32.60 24.27 4.68
C VAL A 34 -31.16 23.98 5.08
N ARG A 35 -30.97 22.92 5.87
CA ARG A 35 -29.66 22.31 6.02
C ARG A 35 -29.29 21.94 4.60
N ALA A 36 -28.31 22.63 4.02
CA ALA A 36 -27.67 22.17 2.79
C ALA A 36 -27.38 20.69 3.04
N LEU A 37 -28.00 19.81 2.23
CA LEU A 37 -27.64 18.40 2.24
C LEU A 37 -26.16 18.40 1.97
N GLU A 38 -25.35 18.04 2.97
CA GLU A 38 -23.94 17.81 2.71
C GLU A 38 -23.89 16.83 1.53
N PRO A 39 -23.08 17.13 0.49
CA PRO A 39 -22.99 16.23 -0.65
C PRO A 39 -22.70 14.83 -0.11
N ALA A 40 -23.49 13.84 -0.53
CA ALA A 40 -23.32 12.47 -0.09
C ALA A 40 -21.83 12.11 -0.21
N GLU A 41 -21.20 11.66 0.89
CA GLU A 41 -19.78 11.33 0.88
C GLU A 41 -19.52 10.32 -0.24
N GLU A 42 -18.94 10.79 -1.34
CA GLU A 42 -18.48 9.93 -2.39
C GLU A 42 -17.27 9.15 -1.88
N HIS A 43 -17.11 7.94 -2.40
CA HIS A 43 -15.99 7.10 -2.03
C HIS A 43 -15.27 6.64 -3.29
N ILE A 44 -13.96 6.53 -3.17
CA ILE A 44 -13.12 5.87 -4.16
C ILE A 44 -12.42 4.67 -3.52
N PHE A 45 -11.95 3.76 -4.37
CA PHE A 45 -11.11 2.65 -3.97
C PHE A 45 -9.67 2.99 -4.33
N VAL A 46 -8.81 3.04 -3.33
CA VAL A 46 -7.37 3.20 -3.55
C VAL A 46 -6.69 1.85 -3.37
N ILE A 47 -5.66 1.58 -4.16
CA ILE A 47 -4.84 0.38 -4.06
C ILE A 47 -3.58 0.71 -3.28
N ASN A 48 -3.31 -0.02 -2.21
CA ASN A 48 -2.11 0.12 -1.38
C ASN A 48 -1.80 1.57 -0.95
N GLY A 49 -2.81 2.30 -0.44
CA GLY A 49 -2.68 3.73 -0.09
C GLY A 49 -1.56 4.07 0.91
N PHE A 50 -1.10 3.09 1.69
CA PHE A 50 0.02 3.23 2.62
C PHE A 50 1.40 3.36 1.94
N TYR A 51 1.53 2.93 0.68
CA TYR A 51 2.83 2.69 0.04
C TYR A 51 3.71 3.95 -0.02
N MET A 52 3.11 5.09 -0.34
CA MET A 52 3.87 6.35 -0.52
C MET A 52 4.53 6.80 0.78
N ALA A 53 3.80 6.76 1.90
CA ALA A 53 4.37 7.07 3.22
C ALA A 53 5.42 6.04 3.66
N MET A 54 5.21 4.75 3.36
CA MET A 54 6.22 3.72 3.62
C MET A 54 7.51 3.98 2.84
N ARG A 55 7.40 4.29 1.54
CA ARG A 55 8.53 4.61 0.67
C ARG A 55 9.29 5.83 1.16
N GLU A 56 8.59 6.89 1.53
CA GLU A 56 9.17 8.17 1.98
C GLU A 56 10.12 8.00 3.17
N LYS A 57 9.85 7.04 4.08
CA LYS A 57 10.77 6.73 5.19
C LYS A 57 12.19 6.40 4.76
N TYR A 58 12.36 5.89 3.53
CA TYR A 58 13.65 5.48 2.98
C TYR A 58 14.25 6.50 2.00
N THR A 59 13.41 7.37 1.42
CA THR A 59 13.82 8.27 0.34
C THR A 59 13.82 9.74 0.74
N LYS A 60 13.36 10.06 1.95
CA LYS A 60 13.41 11.42 2.50
C LYS A 60 14.88 11.86 2.70
N PRO A 61 15.29 13.05 2.23
CA PRO A 61 16.65 13.55 2.40
C PRO A 61 17.11 13.50 3.86
N GLY A 62 18.34 13.05 4.07
CA GLY A 62 18.95 12.87 5.39
C GLY A 62 18.66 11.51 6.06
N GLU A 63 17.73 10.71 5.52
CA GLU A 63 17.54 9.33 5.95
C GLU A 63 18.57 8.39 5.31
N SER A 64 18.80 7.23 5.93
CA SER A 64 19.64 6.17 5.38
C SER A 64 19.24 4.80 5.94
N ILE A 65 19.74 3.74 5.33
CA ILE A 65 19.80 2.42 5.98
C ILE A 65 21.25 2.09 6.34
N TYR A 66 21.44 1.21 7.32
CA TYR A 66 22.73 0.57 7.55
C TYR A 66 22.59 -0.93 7.28
N TYR A 67 23.27 -1.43 6.25
CA TYR A 67 23.14 -2.81 5.79
C TYR A 67 24.28 -3.69 6.30
N TYR A 68 23.99 -4.99 6.35
CA TYR A 68 24.92 -6.08 6.60
C TYR A 68 24.68 -7.16 5.55
N LEU A 69 25.75 -7.59 4.90
CA LEU A 69 25.82 -8.89 4.25
C LEU A 69 26.37 -9.85 5.29
N VAL A 70 25.61 -10.90 5.56
CA VAL A 70 25.97 -11.89 6.58
C VAL A 70 25.97 -13.29 6.01
N GLU A 71 26.78 -14.17 6.59
CA GLU A 71 26.82 -15.58 6.24
C GLU A 71 27.00 -16.51 7.45
N TRP A 72 26.50 -17.73 7.32
CA TRP A 72 26.67 -18.80 8.31
C TRP A 72 26.57 -20.19 7.66
N GLU A 73 27.00 -21.21 8.40
CA GLU A 73 26.92 -22.61 7.95
C GLU A 73 25.49 -23.14 8.06
N PRO A 74 24.92 -23.75 6.99
CA PRO A 74 23.55 -24.31 7.01
C PRO A 74 23.30 -25.26 8.19
N SER A 75 24.30 -26.04 8.59
CA SER A 75 24.18 -27.02 9.68
C SER A 75 24.13 -26.40 11.08
N LYS A 76 24.33 -25.08 11.22
CA LYS A 76 24.40 -24.40 12.53
C LYS A 76 23.12 -23.66 12.87
N LEU A 77 22.41 -23.17 11.86
CA LEU A 77 21.22 -22.35 12.03
C LEU A 77 20.35 -22.45 10.77
N SER A 78 19.14 -22.96 10.91
CA SER A 78 18.15 -22.93 9.82
C SER A 78 17.68 -21.50 9.54
N TRP A 79 17.14 -21.26 8.36
CA TRP A 79 16.60 -19.96 7.96
C TRP A 79 15.42 -19.53 8.86
N GLU A 80 14.53 -20.47 9.17
CA GLU A 80 13.46 -20.27 10.15
C GLU A 80 14.03 -19.87 11.52
N GLY A 81 15.11 -20.52 11.97
CA GLY A 81 15.79 -20.16 13.22
C GLY A 81 16.41 -18.76 13.17
N PHE A 82 17.01 -18.38 12.04
CA PHE A 82 17.53 -17.04 11.82
C PHE A 82 16.42 -15.98 11.90
N ARG A 83 15.27 -16.19 11.24
CA ARG A 83 14.16 -15.23 11.25
C ARG A 83 13.39 -15.22 12.56
N GLY A 84 13.10 -16.39 13.12
CA GLY A 84 12.31 -16.53 14.34
C GLY A 84 13.09 -16.14 15.60
N LYS A 85 14.29 -16.71 15.78
CA LYS A 85 15.04 -16.61 17.04
C LYS A 85 16.06 -15.49 17.06
N VAL A 86 16.78 -15.27 15.94
CA VAL A 86 17.81 -14.23 15.87
C VAL A 86 17.19 -12.88 15.56
N LEU A 87 16.40 -12.79 14.49
CA LEU A 87 15.75 -11.54 14.08
C LEU A 87 14.53 -11.21 14.96
N GLY A 88 13.60 -12.16 15.12
CA GLY A 88 12.38 -12.01 15.89
C GLY A 88 11.15 -11.66 15.03
N ALA A 89 9.96 -11.85 15.61
CA ALA A 89 8.68 -11.57 14.98
C ALA A 89 8.58 -10.14 14.40
N THR A 90 7.82 -9.98 13.32
CA THR A 90 7.64 -8.69 12.64
C THR A 90 7.04 -7.62 13.54
N ASP A 91 6.10 -8.01 14.43
CA ASP A 91 5.65 -7.19 15.55
C ASP A 91 6.64 -7.37 16.72
N PRO A 92 7.49 -6.36 17.02
CA PRO A 92 8.53 -6.49 18.04
C PRO A 92 7.98 -6.70 19.45
N SER A 93 6.73 -6.31 19.73
CA SER A 93 6.12 -6.51 21.04
C SER A 93 5.91 -8.00 21.33
N THR A 94 5.65 -8.79 20.28
CA THR A 94 5.42 -10.25 20.31
C THR A 94 6.67 -11.09 20.06
N ALA A 95 7.79 -10.47 19.67
CA ALA A 95 9.04 -11.18 19.43
C ALA A 95 9.60 -11.81 20.71
N GLU A 96 10.20 -12.99 20.58
CA GLU A 96 10.79 -13.74 21.70
C GLU A 96 11.90 -12.95 22.40
N ASN A 97 12.03 -13.13 23.71
CA ASN A 97 13.12 -12.54 24.48
C ASN A 97 14.47 -13.04 23.95
N GLY A 98 15.40 -12.12 23.74
CA GLY A 98 16.72 -12.40 23.16
C GLY A 98 16.83 -12.11 21.66
N ALA A 99 15.70 -12.08 20.94
CA ALA A 99 15.65 -11.71 19.52
C ALA A 99 15.97 -10.22 19.31
N LEU A 100 16.54 -9.90 18.14
CA LEU A 100 17.05 -8.57 17.82
C LEU A 100 15.93 -7.51 17.82
N ARG A 101 14.78 -7.79 17.19
CA ARG A 101 13.62 -6.89 17.20
C ARG A 101 13.09 -6.67 18.61
N LYS A 102 13.07 -7.71 19.45
CA LYS A 102 12.66 -7.60 20.85
C LYS A 102 13.62 -6.73 21.65
N ALA A 103 14.92 -6.90 21.46
CA ALA A 103 15.94 -6.09 22.12
C ALA A 103 15.86 -4.61 21.71
N ILE A 104 15.62 -4.33 20.42
CA ILE A 104 15.39 -2.95 19.94
C ILE A 104 14.13 -2.36 20.55
N PHE A 105 13.04 -3.14 20.60
CA PHE A 105 11.78 -2.72 21.21
C PHE A 105 11.92 -2.43 22.70
N SER A 106 12.56 -3.30 23.47
CA SER A 106 12.67 -3.10 24.92
C SER A 106 13.56 -1.91 25.28
N ASN A 107 14.59 -1.62 24.48
CA ASN A 107 15.62 -0.64 24.79
C ASN A 107 15.58 0.60 23.87
N TRP A 108 14.46 0.85 23.18
CA TRP A 108 14.41 1.82 22.09
C TRP A 108 14.88 3.23 22.48
N LYS A 109 14.57 3.69 23.69
CA LYS A 109 15.02 4.99 24.21
C LYS A 109 16.53 5.05 24.41
N GLU A 110 17.12 4.01 24.99
CA GLU A 110 18.56 3.89 25.23
C GLU A 110 19.34 3.76 23.92
N LEU A 111 18.72 3.12 22.92
CA LEU A 111 19.24 3.02 21.57
C LEU A 111 19.10 4.32 20.77
N GLY A 112 18.43 5.34 21.32
CA GLY A 112 18.27 6.66 20.70
C GLY A 112 17.16 6.75 19.65
N LEU A 113 16.21 5.81 19.63
CA LEU A 113 15.06 5.88 18.72
C LEU A 113 14.10 7.00 19.19
N LYS A 114 13.44 7.64 18.23
CA LYS A 114 12.51 8.77 18.49
C LYS A 114 11.12 8.34 18.94
N SER A 115 10.75 7.10 18.66
CA SER A 115 9.45 6.53 18.97
C SER A 115 9.60 5.04 19.26
N GLU A 116 8.64 4.50 20.00
CA GLU A 116 8.54 3.08 20.23
C GLU A 116 8.36 2.30 18.90
N PRO A 117 9.13 1.21 18.69
CA PRO A 117 8.99 0.39 17.49
C PRO A 117 7.61 -0.24 17.35
N ASN A 118 7.16 -0.41 16.10
CA ASN A 118 5.89 -1.05 15.74
C ASN A 118 6.09 -1.98 14.54
N VAL A 119 5.02 -2.60 14.03
CA VAL A 119 5.07 -3.53 12.89
C VAL A 119 5.78 -2.95 11.65
N GLY A 120 5.56 -1.68 11.33
CA GLY A 120 6.20 -1.02 10.19
C GLY A 120 7.64 -0.58 10.50
N ASP A 121 7.81 0.05 11.66
CA ASP A 121 9.08 0.55 12.18
C ASP A 121 9.61 -0.40 13.26
N ASN A 122 10.03 -1.61 12.82
CA ASN A 122 10.42 -2.72 13.70
C ASN A 122 11.95 -2.85 13.88
N GLY A 123 12.70 -1.76 13.71
CA GLY A 123 14.15 -1.73 13.83
C GLY A 123 14.92 -2.31 12.65
N VAL A 124 14.70 -3.60 12.32
CA VAL A 124 15.55 -4.36 11.39
C VAL A 124 14.76 -5.20 10.39
N HIS A 125 15.28 -5.24 9.17
CA HIS A 125 14.88 -6.13 8.08
C HIS A 125 15.92 -7.24 7.90
N ALA A 126 15.48 -8.44 7.49
CA ALA A 126 16.35 -9.47 6.94
C ALA A 126 15.62 -10.28 5.86
N SER A 127 16.38 -10.80 4.89
CA SER A 127 15.93 -11.71 3.84
C SER A 127 15.04 -12.85 4.37
N ALA A 128 13.97 -13.17 3.65
CA ALA A 128 13.02 -14.21 4.07
C ALA A 128 13.33 -15.63 3.58
N SER A 129 14.26 -15.77 2.62
CA SER A 129 14.76 -17.04 2.09
C SER A 129 16.12 -16.86 1.38
N PRO A 130 16.85 -17.94 1.04
CA PRO A 130 18.05 -17.86 0.20
C PRO A 130 17.80 -17.16 -1.14
N PHE A 131 16.64 -17.40 -1.75
CA PHE A 131 16.25 -16.76 -3.02
C PHE A 131 15.99 -15.27 -2.86
N GLU A 132 15.27 -14.85 -1.82
CA GLU A 132 15.05 -13.43 -1.56
C GLU A 132 16.35 -12.71 -1.19
N ALA A 133 17.25 -13.39 -0.49
CA ALA A 133 18.57 -12.84 -0.20
C ALA A 133 19.38 -12.60 -1.49
N LEU A 134 19.29 -13.51 -2.47
CA LEU A 134 19.83 -13.29 -3.81
C LEU A 134 19.18 -12.06 -4.45
N ALA A 135 17.85 -12.01 -4.54
CA ALA A 135 17.13 -10.88 -5.14
C ALA A 135 17.50 -9.52 -4.51
N GLU A 136 17.69 -9.50 -3.19
CA GLU A 136 18.15 -8.34 -2.45
C GLU A 136 19.59 -7.96 -2.77
N ARG A 137 20.53 -8.92 -2.85
CA ARG A 137 21.93 -8.62 -3.23
C ARG A 137 22.02 -8.09 -4.66
N LEU A 138 21.21 -8.62 -5.59
CA LEU A 138 21.12 -8.08 -6.96
C LEU A 138 20.66 -6.63 -6.94
N ASN A 139 19.61 -6.33 -6.18
CA ASN A 139 19.01 -5.01 -6.11
C ASN A 139 19.87 -3.99 -5.35
N TRP A 140 20.19 -4.28 -4.09
CA TRP A 140 20.83 -3.34 -3.16
C TRP A 140 22.34 -3.19 -3.39
N MET A 141 23.00 -4.24 -3.87
CA MET A 141 24.46 -4.26 -4.03
C MET A 141 24.92 -4.24 -5.48
N GLY A 142 23.99 -4.35 -6.45
CA GLY A 142 24.31 -4.42 -7.87
C GLY A 142 25.14 -5.65 -8.26
N VAL A 143 25.12 -6.71 -7.44
CA VAL A 143 25.82 -7.97 -7.71
C VAL A 143 25.17 -8.64 -8.91
N LYS A 144 25.97 -9.12 -9.87
CA LYS A 144 25.43 -9.87 -11.00
C LYS A 144 25.05 -11.28 -10.56
N LEU A 145 24.01 -11.85 -11.18
CA LEU A 145 23.53 -13.20 -10.88
C LEU A 145 24.65 -14.24 -10.92
N GLU A 146 25.52 -14.16 -11.93
CA GLU A 146 26.63 -15.08 -12.14
C GLU A 146 27.78 -14.86 -11.17
N GLU A 147 27.83 -13.72 -10.49
CA GLU A 147 28.84 -13.38 -9.48
C GLU A 147 28.36 -13.81 -8.08
N ASP A 148 27.05 -13.92 -7.85
CA ASP A 148 26.44 -14.37 -6.60
C ASP A 148 26.58 -15.89 -6.37
N SER A 149 26.82 -16.31 -5.12
CA SER A 149 27.02 -17.73 -4.79
C SER A 149 25.74 -18.57 -4.95
N PHE A 150 24.59 -18.06 -4.50
CA PHE A 150 23.30 -18.73 -4.65
C PHE A 150 22.78 -18.60 -6.08
N GLY A 151 23.08 -17.47 -6.73
CA GLY A 151 22.80 -17.26 -8.15
C GLY A 151 23.46 -18.31 -9.05
N LYS A 152 24.76 -18.57 -8.85
CA LYS A 152 25.47 -19.67 -9.51
C LYS A 152 24.85 -21.04 -9.19
N ALA A 153 24.48 -21.28 -7.93
CA ALA A 153 23.87 -22.55 -7.53
C ALA A 153 22.53 -22.83 -8.22
N LEU A 154 21.69 -21.80 -8.43
CA LEU A 154 20.45 -21.93 -9.20
C LEU A 154 20.73 -22.25 -10.68
N LEU A 155 21.75 -21.63 -11.28
CA LEU A 155 22.18 -21.92 -12.65
C LEU A 155 22.69 -23.37 -12.76
N ASP A 156 23.53 -23.82 -11.84
CA ASP A 156 24.02 -25.21 -11.76
C ASP A 156 22.91 -26.22 -11.48
N SER A 157 21.83 -25.77 -10.83
CA SER A 157 20.59 -26.53 -10.61
C SER A 157 19.73 -26.66 -11.87
N GLY A 158 20.15 -26.09 -12.99
CA GLY A 158 19.49 -26.19 -14.29
C GLY A 158 18.43 -25.11 -14.54
N ILE A 159 18.31 -24.11 -13.66
CA ILE A 159 17.29 -23.07 -13.78
C ILE A 159 17.81 -21.99 -14.73
N PRO A 160 17.09 -21.67 -15.83
CA PRO A 160 17.54 -20.65 -16.77
C PRO A 160 17.68 -19.27 -16.12
N LYS A 161 18.70 -18.51 -16.52
CA LYS A 161 18.96 -17.14 -16.06
C LYS A 161 17.72 -16.25 -16.11
N ASP A 162 17.02 -16.24 -17.25
CA ASP A 162 15.85 -15.37 -17.44
C ASP A 162 14.70 -15.74 -16.49
N THR A 163 14.54 -17.05 -16.20
CA THR A 163 13.59 -17.53 -15.19
C THR A 163 13.96 -17.00 -13.80
N ILE A 164 15.23 -17.11 -13.39
CA ILE A 164 15.70 -16.59 -12.09
C ILE A 164 15.47 -15.09 -11.98
N LEU A 165 15.78 -14.32 -13.03
CA LEU A 165 15.58 -12.87 -13.03
C LEU A 165 14.10 -12.49 -12.97
N ALA A 166 13.23 -13.19 -13.70
CA ALA A 166 11.78 -12.98 -13.62
C ALA A 166 11.22 -13.28 -12.22
N TRP A 167 11.76 -14.32 -11.57
CA TRP A 167 11.41 -14.71 -10.21
C TRP A 167 11.74 -13.67 -9.14
N THR A 168 12.73 -12.79 -9.36
CA THR A 168 13.04 -11.67 -8.43
C THR A 168 11.89 -10.66 -8.25
N LYS A 169 10.83 -10.75 -9.06
CA LYS A 169 9.64 -9.90 -9.00
C LYS A 169 8.47 -10.54 -8.26
N ASP A 170 8.69 -11.67 -7.60
CA ASP A 170 7.68 -12.46 -6.89
C ASP A 170 6.46 -12.80 -7.77
N PRO A 171 6.65 -13.51 -8.90
CA PRO A 171 5.55 -13.90 -9.76
C PRO A 171 4.61 -14.90 -9.07
N GLN A 172 3.37 -14.94 -9.54
CA GLN A 172 2.46 -16.02 -9.20
C GLN A 172 2.78 -17.25 -10.04
N VAL A 173 3.16 -18.36 -9.40
CA VAL A 173 3.51 -19.62 -10.06
C VAL A 173 2.49 -20.71 -9.74
N PRO A 174 2.21 -21.63 -10.68
CA PRO A 174 1.41 -22.82 -10.38
C PRO A 174 2.22 -23.77 -9.48
N PHE A 175 1.66 -24.12 -8.33
CA PHE A 175 2.24 -25.10 -7.41
C PHE A 175 1.11 -25.83 -6.67
N ASP A 176 1.19 -27.16 -6.63
CA ASP A 176 0.21 -28.03 -5.94
C ASP A 176 -1.27 -27.72 -6.28
N GLY A 177 -1.55 -27.57 -7.59
CA GLY A 177 -2.89 -27.30 -8.11
C GLY A 177 -3.43 -25.88 -7.86
N LYS A 178 -2.62 -24.97 -7.31
CA LYS A 178 -3.01 -23.57 -7.02
C LYS A 178 -1.98 -22.59 -7.59
N LYS A 179 -2.36 -21.31 -7.67
CA LYS A 179 -1.39 -20.21 -7.88
C LYS A 179 -0.96 -19.68 -6.54
N ALA A 180 0.35 -19.50 -6.35
CA ALA A 180 0.95 -18.95 -5.14
C ALA A 180 2.06 -17.95 -5.50
N SER A 181 2.37 -17.04 -4.57
CA SER A 181 3.59 -16.22 -4.66
C SER A 181 4.81 -17.14 -4.61
N LEU A 182 5.80 -16.85 -5.44
CA LEU A 182 7.05 -17.59 -5.44
C LEU A 182 7.81 -17.38 -4.12
N PHE A 183 7.83 -16.15 -3.61
CA PHE A 183 8.51 -15.83 -2.35
C PHE A 183 7.83 -16.55 -1.18
N ASP A 184 6.49 -16.58 -1.13
CA ASP A 184 5.75 -17.36 -0.12
C ASP A 184 6.10 -18.85 -0.18
N LEU A 185 6.41 -19.41 -1.36
CA LEU A 185 6.81 -20.81 -1.50
C LEU A 185 8.23 -21.08 -1.00
N PHE A 186 9.12 -20.07 -1.04
CA PHE A 186 10.51 -20.17 -0.62
C PHE A 186 10.77 -19.68 0.81
N GLU A 187 9.83 -18.96 1.40
CA GLU A 187 9.92 -18.43 2.76
C GLU A 187 10.35 -19.53 3.76
N ASP A 188 11.31 -19.19 4.61
CA ASP A 188 11.88 -20.06 5.65
C ASP A 188 12.57 -21.36 5.19
N LEU A 189 12.69 -21.60 3.87
CA LEU A 189 13.45 -22.73 3.37
C LEU A 189 14.95 -22.56 3.57
N ASP A 190 15.60 -23.67 3.90
CA ASP A 190 17.05 -23.76 3.92
C ASP A 190 17.63 -23.86 2.49
N TYR A 191 18.96 -23.69 2.37
CA TYR A 191 19.69 -23.61 1.10
C TYR A 191 19.34 -24.73 0.11
N ASP A 192 19.48 -26.00 0.51
CA ASP A 192 19.23 -27.15 -0.38
C ASP A 192 17.73 -27.31 -0.68
N ASP A 193 16.86 -27.10 0.32
CA ASP A 193 15.41 -27.17 0.14
C ASP A 193 14.90 -26.10 -0.82
N CYS A 194 15.50 -24.91 -0.77
CA CYS A 194 15.20 -23.82 -1.69
C CYS A 194 15.60 -24.20 -3.13
N LEU A 195 16.80 -24.77 -3.34
CA LEU A 195 17.22 -25.29 -4.65
C LEU A 195 16.30 -26.41 -5.14
N ALA A 196 15.96 -27.37 -4.27
CA ALA A 196 15.09 -28.49 -4.61
C ALA A 196 13.69 -28.00 -5.01
N LYS A 197 13.11 -27.07 -4.25
CA LYS A 197 11.80 -26.49 -4.58
C LYS A 197 11.86 -25.67 -5.87
N ALA A 198 12.95 -24.93 -6.09
CA ALA A 198 13.17 -24.20 -7.33
C ALA A 198 13.23 -25.12 -8.55
N GLN A 199 13.90 -26.28 -8.45
CA GLN A 199 13.91 -27.30 -9.51
C GLN A 199 12.50 -27.81 -9.84
N ILE A 200 11.71 -28.13 -8.80
CA ILE A 200 10.32 -28.59 -8.97
C ILE A 200 9.48 -27.52 -9.68
N ILE A 201 9.54 -26.27 -9.24
CA ILE A 201 8.77 -25.16 -9.83
C ILE A 201 9.18 -24.90 -11.28
N ALA A 202 10.48 -24.96 -11.59
CA ALA A 202 10.97 -24.77 -12.96
C ALA A 202 10.78 -26.00 -13.86
N GLY A 203 10.45 -27.17 -13.32
CA GLY A 203 10.36 -28.42 -14.08
C GLY A 203 11.71 -28.87 -14.63
N VAL A 204 12.80 -28.62 -13.89
CA VAL A 204 14.17 -28.94 -14.30
C VAL A 204 14.84 -29.87 -13.31
N SER A 205 15.95 -30.48 -13.73
CA SER A 205 16.85 -31.24 -12.88
C SER A 205 18.28 -30.77 -13.10
N GLY A 206 19.09 -30.79 -12.05
CA GLY A 206 20.49 -30.37 -12.08
C GLY A 206 21.18 -30.66 -10.77
N LYS A 207 22.45 -30.26 -10.66
CA LYS A 207 23.21 -30.40 -9.41
C LYS A 207 22.65 -29.43 -8.38
N ARG A 208 22.55 -29.85 -7.12
CA ARG A 208 22.35 -28.93 -6.00
C ARG A 208 23.67 -28.79 -5.25
N PRO A 209 24.52 -27.82 -5.65
CA PRO A 209 25.81 -27.62 -4.99
C PRO A 209 25.59 -27.17 -3.56
N SER A 210 26.48 -27.57 -2.65
CA SER A 210 26.49 -27.06 -1.28
C SER A 210 26.96 -25.61 -1.24
N GLY A 211 26.39 -24.80 -0.34
CA GLY A 211 26.85 -23.44 -0.10
C GLY A 211 26.52 -22.97 1.32
N LYS A 212 27.00 -21.77 1.67
CA LYS A 212 26.65 -21.13 2.93
C LYS A 212 25.28 -20.45 2.84
N MET A 213 24.63 -20.29 3.99
CA MET A 213 23.51 -19.37 4.10
C MET A 213 24.04 -17.95 4.01
N GLN A 214 23.40 -17.09 3.21
CA GLN A 214 23.78 -15.69 3.07
C GLN A 214 22.55 -14.81 3.04
N ALA A 215 22.46 -13.82 3.95
CA ALA A 215 21.34 -12.89 4.04
C ALA A 215 21.79 -11.43 3.83
N PHE A 216 20.88 -10.63 3.27
CA PHE A 216 20.94 -9.18 3.33
C PHE A 216 20.06 -8.70 4.49
N VAL A 217 20.68 -7.95 5.40
CA VAL A 217 20.02 -7.39 6.58
C VAL A 217 20.22 -5.89 6.53
N PHE A 218 19.23 -5.11 6.94
CA PHE A 218 19.47 -3.69 7.21
C PHE A 218 18.71 -3.17 8.42
N ILE A 219 19.33 -2.22 9.12
CA ILE A 219 18.67 -1.37 10.09
C ILE A 219 17.84 -0.35 9.32
N LYS A 220 16.54 -0.30 9.62
CA LYS A 220 15.58 0.63 9.03
C LYS A 220 15.90 2.07 9.45
N PRO A 221 15.55 3.09 8.64
CA PRO A 221 15.99 4.47 8.88
C PRO A 221 15.73 5.02 10.28
N HIS A 222 14.53 4.76 10.82
CA HIS A 222 14.16 5.20 12.18
C HIS A 222 15.05 4.66 13.31
N ALA A 223 15.82 3.59 13.07
CA ALA A 223 16.65 2.91 14.05
C ALA A 223 18.15 2.99 13.74
N VAL A 224 18.57 3.74 12.70
CA VAL A 224 19.99 3.89 12.38
C VAL A 224 20.68 4.77 13.42
N THR A 225 21.22 4.13 14.45
CA THR A 225 22.02 4.75 15.52
C THR A 225 23.26 3.90 15.80
N GLU A 226 24.35 4.50 16.31
CA GLU A 226 25.55 3.73 16.68
C GLU A 226 25.26 2.63 17.73
N PRO A 227 24.45 2.88 18.78
CA PRO A 227 24.02 1.82 19.70
C PRO A 227 23.28 0.67 19.00
N THR A 228 22.39 0.97 18.06
CA THR A 228 21.67 -0.08 17.31
C THR A 228 22.62 -0.88 16.43
N LYS A 229 23.55 -0.22 15.73
CA LYS A 229 24.57 -0.92 14.91
C LYS A 229 25.40 -1.87 15.75
N LYS A 230 25.83 -1.44 16.94
CA LYS A 230 26.58 -2.27 17.89
C LYS A 230 25.75 -3.46 18.37
N LEU A 231 24.48 -3.24 18.74
CA LEU A 231 23.56 -4.30 19.15
C LEU A 231 23.39 -5.37 18.07
N VAL A 232 23.15 -4.95 16.82
CA VAL A 232 22.99 -5.87 15.67
C VAL A 232 24.26 -6.69 15.47
N SER A 233 25.43 -6.05 15.45
CA SER A 233 26.70 -6.77 15.27
C SER A 233 27.00 -7.75 16.40
N SER A 234 26.73 -7.38 17.66
CA SER A 234 26.86 -8.31 18.80
C SER A 234 25.93 -9.51 18.67
N LYS A 235 24.67 -9.29 18.25
CA LYS A 235 23.70 -10.37 18.07
C LYS A 235 24.09 -11.35 16.97
N PHE A 236 24.69 -10.87 15.89
CA PHE A 236 25.23 -11.77 14.87
C PHE A 236 26.42 -12.58 15.39
N ALA A 237 27.34 -11.96 16.13
CA ALA A 237 28.46 -12.68 16.73
C ALA A 237 27.98 -13.76 17.72
N GLU A 238 27.01 -13.44 18.59
CA GLU A 238 26.37 -14.40 19.52
C GLU A 238 25.75 -15.60 18.78
N ALA A 239 25.16 -15.36 17.62
CA ALA A 239 24.55 -16.39 16.78
C ALA A 239 25.55 -17.12 15.87
N SER A 240 26.86 -16.87 15.98
CA SER A 240 27.90 -17.38 15.08
C SER A 240 27.66 -17.02 13.60
N ILE A 241 27.03 -15.87 13.36
CA ILE A 241 26.81 -15.30 12.04
C ILE A 241 27.94 -14.32 11.74
N THR A 242 28.59 -14.52 10.59
CA THR A 242 29.72 -13.67 10.16
C THR A 242 29.21 -12.51 9.33
N ILE A 243 29.63 -11.28 9.66
CA ILE A 243 29.40 -10.09 8.81
C ILE A 243 30.50 -10.05 7.75
N VAL A 244 30.15 -10.24 6.48
CA VAL A 244 31.11 -10.21 5.37
C VAL A 244 31.29 -8.81 4.80
N LYS A 245 30.26 -7.98 4.89
CA LYS A 245 30.28 -6.57 4.47
C LYS A 245 29.21 -5.80 5.21
N GLN A 246 29.45 -4.53 5.47
CA GLN A 246 28.45 -3.62 6.04
C GLN A 246 28.68 -2.20 5.54
N GLY A 247 27.67 -1.36 5.60
CA GLY A 247 27.79 0.03 5.17
C GLY A 247 26.49 0.81 5.24
N SER A 248 26.56 2.07 4.84
CA SER A 248 25.40 2.96 4.75
C SER A 248 24.94 3.09 3.30
N LEU A 249 23.63 3.18 3.09
CA LEU A 249 23.03 3.62 1.83
C LEU A 249 22.09 4.79 2.13
N THR A 250 22.38 5.95 1.54
CA THR A 250 21.62 7.18 1.77
C THR A 250 20.31 7.19 1.01
N ALA A 251 19.37 8.02 1.46
CA ALA A 251 18.10 8.24 0.79
C ALA A 251 18.25 8.60 -0.70
N GLU A 252 19.26 9.39 -1.07
CA GLU A 252 19.53 9.78 -2.46
C GLU A 252 19.95 8.58 -3.31
N ALA A 253 20.77 7.68 -2.76
CA ALA A 253 21.17 6.45 -3.44
C ALA A 253 19.96 5.50 -3.60
N ILE A 254 19.14 5.38 -2.56
CA ILE A 254 17.92 4.56 -2.57
C ILE A 254 16.92 5.07 -3.61
N GLU A 255 16.68 6.39 -3.64
CA GLU A 255 15.80 7.05 -4.60
C GLU A 255 16.31 6.86 -6.04
N LYS A 256 17.58 7.19 -6.29
CA LYS A 256 18.19 7.09 -7.62
C LYS A 256 18.16 5.67 -8.16
N GLY A 257 18.42 4.68 -7.32
CA GLY A 257 18.41 3.26 -7.69
C GLY A 257 17.02 2.62 -7.66
N LYS A 258 15.98 3.35 -7.19
CA LYS A 258 14.65 2.79 -6.89
C LYS A 258 14.73 1.54 -6.00
N LEU A 259 15.70 1.52 -5.08
CA LEU A 259 16.09 0.30 -4.36
C LEU A 259 14.96 -0.22 -3.47
N ILE A 260 14.28 0.68 -2.76
CA ILE A 260 13.15 0.30 -1.91
C ILE A 260 11.91 -0.09 -2.74
N ASP A 261 11.71 0.55 -3.89
CA ASP A 261 10.63 0.21 -4.83
C ASP A 261 10.82 -1.19 -5.41
N ASN A 262 12.05 -1.54 -5.79
CA ASN A 262 12.40 -2.87 -6.28
C ASN A 262 12.35 -3.94 -5.19
N HIS A 263 12.75 -3.59 -3.97
CA HIS A 263 12.67 -4.50 -2.82
C HIS A 263 11.20 -4.85 -2.49
N TYR A 264 10.28 -3.88 -2.57
CA TYR A 264 8.84 -4.09 -2.42
C TYR A 264 8.10 -4.11 -3.77
N TYR A 265 8.71 -4.67 -4.83
CA TYR A 265 8.22 -4.53 -6.20
C TYR A 265 6.74 -4.88 -6.37
N ALA A 266 6.29 -6.00 -5.79
CA ALA A 266 4.90 -6.44 -5.89
C ALA A 266 3.90 -5.40 -5.35
N ILE A 267 4.26 -4.65 -4.30
CA ILE A 267 3.44 -3.59 -3.71
C ILE A 267 3.59 -2.29 -4.52
N ALA A 268 4.85 -1.91 -4.80
CA ALA A 268 5.21 -0.71 -5.53
C ALA A 268 4.53 -0.66 -6.90
N ASN A 269 4.66 -1.73 -7.68
CA ASN A 269 4.08 -1.83 -9.01
C ASN A 269 2.57 -1.56 -9.00
N LYS A 270 1.84 -2.12 -8.02
CA LYS A 270 0.38 -1.93 -7.88
C LYS A 270 -0.01 -0.55 -7.35
N ALA A 271 0.86 0.06 -6.54
CA ALA A 271 0.62 1.34 -5.92
C ALA A 271 0.97 2.54 -6.82
N SER A 272 1.91 2.38 -7.76
CA SER A 272 2.47 3.50 -8.52
C SER A 272 2.61 3.29 -10.03
N LEU A 273 2.82 2.06 -10.52
CA LEU A 273 3.17 1.82 -11.92
C LEU A 273 1.97 1.36 -12.75
N SER A 274 1.31 0.29 -12.33
CA SER A 274 0.17 -0.29 -13.05
C SER A 274 -1.09 0.54 -12.88
N LYS A 275 -1.90 0.60 -13.94
CA LYS A 275 -3.25 1.16 -13.86
C LYS A 275 -4.21 0.15 -13.24
N PRO A 276 -5.25 0.60 -12.52
CA PRO A 276 -6.23 -0.30 -11.92
C PRO A 276 -6.87 -1.32 -12.87
N ALA A 277 -7.09 -0.94 -14.14
CA ALA A 277 -7.64 -1.84 -15.16
C ALA A 277 -6.67 -2.95 -15.59
N GLU A 278 -5.37 -2.78 -15.37
CA GLU A 278 -4.33 -3.79 -15.64
C GLU A 278 -4.17 -4.76 -14.46
N LEU A 279 -4.73 -4.40 -13.30
CA LEU A 279 -4.67 -5.22 -12.11
C LEU A 279 -5.81 -6.24 -12.13
N ASN A 280 -5.43 -7.51 -11.97
CA ASN A 280 -6.34 -8.64 -11.99
C ASN A 280 -6.39 -9.29 -10.59
N PRO A 281 -7.20 -8.78 -9.64
CA PRO A 281 -7.41 -9.47 -8.38
C PRO A 281 -7.91 -10.90 -8.62
N PRO A 282 -7.52 -11.89 -7.78
CA PRO A 282 -8.06 -13.24 -7.87
C PRO A 282 -9.58 -13.26 -7.76
N ALA A 283 -10.25 -14.24 -8.38
CA ALA A 283 -11.72 -14.34 -8.39
C ALA A 283 -12.34 -14.25 -6.99
N LYS A 284 -11.80 -15.02 -6.03
CA LYS A 284 -12.21 -14.96 -4.61
C LYS A 284 -12.08 -13.54 -4.03
N GLY A 285 -11.01 -12.83 -4.37
CA GLY A 285 -10.82 -11.45 -3.94
C GLY A 285 -11.85 -10.49 -4.53
N GLN A 286 -12.23 -10.69 -5.79
CA GLN A 286 -13.29 -9.90 -6.44
C GLN A 286 -14.67 -10.18 -5.81
N GLU A 287 -14.95 -11.43 -5.44
CA GLU A 287 -16.17 -11.81 -4.71
C GLU A 287 -16.22 -11.16 -3.32
N GLU A 288 -15.11 -11.19 -2.58
CA GLU A 288 -14.99 -10.53 -1.28
C GLU A 288 -15.18 -9.02 -1.39
N PHE A 289 -14.61 -8.39 -2.43
CA PHE A 289 -14.80 -6.97 -2.72
C PHE A 289 -16.26 -6.62 -3.03
N ALA A 290 -16.91 -7.42 -3.88
CA ALA A 290 -18.32 -7.23 -4.20
C ALA A 290 -19.21 -7.38 -2.97
N LYS A 291 -19.00 -8.43 -2.18
CA LYS A 291 -19.72 -8.69 -0.94
C LYS A 291 -19.55 -7.56 0.07
N LYS A 292 -18.33 -7.04 0.20
CA LYS A 292 -18.00 -6.04 1.21
C LYS A 292 -18.47 -4.64 0.85
N PHE A 293 -18.33 -4.24 -0.41
CA PHE A 293 -18.57 -2.86 -0.83
C PHE A 293 -19.83 -2.68 -1.67
N GLY A 294 -20.56 -3.76 -1.97
CA GLY A 294 -21.80 -3.71 -2.74
C GLY A 294 -21.61 -3.34 -4.21
N ILE A 295 -20.38 -3.45 -4.72
CA ILE A 295 -20.03 -3.15 -6.12
C ILE A 295 -18.97 -4.13 -6.61
N THR A 296 -19.17 -4.70 -7.79
CA THR A 296 -18.17 -5.61 -8.39
C THR A 296 -16.91 -4.85 -8.78
N TRP A 297 -15.77 -5.55 -8.83
CA TRP A 297 -14.51 -4.95 -9.30
C TRP A 297 -14.66 -4.32 -10.69
N LYS A 298 -15.29 -5.05 -11.62
CA LYS A 298 -15.57 -4.57 -12.98
C LYS A 298 -16.41 -3.30 -12.98
N ALA A 299 -17.51 -3.25 -12.21
CA ALA A 299 -18.36 -2.07 -12.14
C ALA A 299 -17.64 -0.88 -11.48
N ALA A 300 -16.76 -1.11 -10.51
CA ALA A 300 -15.95 -0.05 -9.91
C ALA A 300 -14.95 0.55 -10.91
N LEU A 301 -14.34 -0.29 -11.75
CA LEU A 301 -13.49 0.16 -12.87
C LEU A 301 -14.28 0.95 -13.91
N GLU A 302 -15.44 0.46 -14.34
CA GLU A 302 -16.32 1.13 -15.32
C GLU A 302 -16.80 2.49 -14.82
N LYS A 303 -17.08 2.62 -13.50
CA LYS A 303 -17.43 3.91 -12.87
C LYS A 303 -16.22 4.84 -12.69
N GLY A 304 -15.00 4.40 -12.94
CA GLY A 304 -13.79 5.20 -12.77
C GLY A 304 -13.56 5.66 -11.32
N VAL A 305 -13.85 4.78 -10.36
CA VAL A 305 -13.70 5.01 -8.91
C VAL A 305 -12.56 4.22 -8.28
N VAL A 306 -11.77 3.48 -9.07
CA VAL A 306 -10.60 2.74 -8.59
C VAL A 306 -9.32 3.46 -9.03
N TYR A 307 -8.37 3.62 -8.12
CA TYR A 307 -7.09 4.31 -8.33
C TYR A 307 -5.95 3.51 -7.70
N ASN A 308 -4.76 3.56 -8.29
CA ASN A 308 -3.55 3.22 -7.54
C ASN A 308 -3.24 4.34 -6.53
N ALA A 309 -2.29 4.13 -5.61
CA ALA A 309 -1.99 5.12 -4.57
C ALA A 309 -1.56 6.48 -5.15
N VAL A 310 -0.71 6.49 -6.18
CA VAL A 310 -0.23 7.73 -6.81
C VAL A 310 -1.36 8.52 -7.48
N ASP A 311 -2.17 7.85 -8.30
CA ASP A 311 -3.31 8.47 -8.98
C ASP A 311 -4.40 8.87 -7.98
N GLY A 312 -4.56 8.12 -6.88
CA GLY A 312 -5.46 8.43 -5.78
C GLY A 312 -5.05 9.70 -5.03
N CYS A 313 -3.76 9.84 -4.72
CA CYS A 313 -3.20 11.07 -4.16
C CYS A 313 -3.48 12.28 -5.08
N LYS A 314 -3.22 12.13 -6.38
CA LYS A 314 -3.49 13.17 -7.39
C LYS A 314 -4.98 13.53 -7.46
N ARG A 315 -5.87 12.54 -7.43
CA ARG A 315 -7.34 12.74 -7.47
C ARG A 315 -7.85 13.49 -6.25
N LEU A 316 -7.24 13.27 -5.08
CA LEU A 316 -7.65 13.90 -3.83
C LEU A 316 -6.90 15.21 -3.54
N GLY A 317 -5.83 15.52 -4.28
CA GLY A 317 -4.97 16.67 -3.99
C GLY A 317 -4.20 16.52 -2.68
N VAL A 318 -3.80 15.29 -2.33
CA VAL A 318 -3.11 14.97 -1.07
C VAL A 318 -1.75 14.34 -1.34
N ASP A 319 -0.85 14.44 -0.37
CA ASP A 319 0.43 13.73 -0.39
C ASP A 319 0.32 12.29 0.16
N GLY A 320 1.44 11.57 0.17
CA GLY A 320 1.50 10.21 0.69
C GLY A 320 1.20 10.09 2.19
N VAL A 321 1.55 11.10 2.99
CA VAL A 321 1.34 11.11 4.44
C VAL A 321 -0.14 11.23 4.77
N VAL A 322 -0.85 12.14 4.09
CA VAL A 322 -2.29 12.31 4.25
C VAL A 322 -3.02 11.08 3.71
N MET A 323 -2.60 10.51 2.58
CA MET A 323 -3.17 9.26 2.06
C MET A 323 -3.03 8.10 3.05
N ASP A 324 -1.85 7.91 3.65
CA ASP A 324 -1.62 6.84 4.63
C ASP A 324 -2.49 7.01 5.88
N LYS A 325 -2.66 8.24 6.39
CA LYS A 325 -3.59 8.52 7.50
C LYS A 325 -5.03 8.17 7.16
N THR A 326 -5.50 8.55 5.98
CA THR A 326 -6.84 8.21 5.48
C THR A 326 -7.00 6.70 5.33
N TRP A 327 -5.99 6.05 4.76
CA TRP A 327 -5.92 4.60 4.59
C TRP A 327 -5.94 3.84 5.92
N ALA A 328 -5.17 4.29 6.92
CA ALA A 328 -5.14 3.72 8.25
C ALA A 328 -6.49 3.85 8.97
N THR A 329 -7.21 4.95 8.72
CA THR A 329 -8.57 5.15 9.23
C THR A 329 -9.55 4.16 8.58
N ALA A 330 -9.50 4.00 7.25
CA ALA A 330 -10.27 2.97 6.55
C ALA A 330 -9.94 1.56 7.08
N LYS A 331 -8.67 1.24 7.31
CA LYS A 331 -8.25 -0.05 7.89
C LYS A 331 -8.88 -0.29 9.26
N LYS A 332 -8.89 0.71 10.15
CA LYS A 332 -9.51 0.61 11.49
C LYS A 332 -11.03 0.43 11.43
N LYS A 333 -11.70 1.04 10.45
CA LYS A 333 -13.13 0.84 10.17
C LYS A 333 -13.44 -0.51 9.51
N GLY A 334 -12.40 -1.26 9.14
CA GLY A 334 -12.55 -2.51 8.42
C GLY A 334 -12.89 -2.32 6.95
N ASP A 335 -12.63 -1.15 6.34
CA ASP A 335 -12.97 -0.78 4.96
C ASP A 335 -11.91 -1.19 3.93
N LEU A 336 -11.20 -2.29 4.19
CA LEU A 336 -10.17 -2.84 3.30
C LEU A 336 -10.52 -4.27 2.87
N VAL A 337 -10.09 -4.63 1.66
CA VAL A 337 -10.05 -6.00 1.15
C VAL A 337 -8.60 -6.35 0.81
N LYS A 338 -8.13 -7.51 1.27
CA LYS A 338 -6.83 -8.07 0.89
C LYS A 338 -7.07 -9.10 -0.22
N PHE A 339 -6.55 -8.83 -1.41
CA PHE A 339 -6.64 -9.76 -2.53
C PHE A 339 -5.57 -10.87 -2.48
N GLY A 340 -4.47 -10.65 -1.75
CA GLY A 340 -3.31 -11.55 -1.64
C GLY A 340 -2.00 -10.87 -2.08
N GLY A 341 -0.83 -11.43 -1.74
CA GLY A 341 0.48 -11.00 -2.30
C GLY A 341 0.73 -9.48 -2.34
N GLY A 342 0.53 -8.79 -1.22
CA GLY A 342 0.74 -7.33 -1.14
C GLY A 342 -0.30 -6.48 -1.89
N PHE A 343 -1.43 -7.04 -2.31
CA PHE A 343 -2.48 -6.35 -3.05
C PHE A 343 -3.71 -6.09 -2.17
N TYR A 344 -3.95 -4.81 -1.85
CA TYR A 344 -5.06 -4.36 -1.01
C TYR A 344 -5.85 -3.26 -1.71
N ALA A 345 -7.17 -3.27 -1.56
CA ALA A 345 -8.04 -2.15 -1.92
C ALA A 345 -8.73 -1.60 -0.67
N GLY A 346 -8.75 -0.29 -0.52
CA GLY A 346 -9.36 0.40 0.61
C GLY A 346 -10.36 1.42 0.11
N LYS A 347 -11.57 1.40 0.68
CA LYS A 347 -12.60 2.38 0.41
C LYS A 347 -12.30 3.63 1.22
N ILE A 348 -12.05 4.74 0.55
CA ILE A 348 -11.70 6.01 1.19
C ILE A 348 -12.67 7.12 0.79
N PRO A 349 -12.97 8.08 1.68
CA PRO A 349 -13.78 9.25 1.35
C PRO A 349 -13.12 10.08 0.24
N ALA A 350 -13.93 10.63 -0.65
CA ALA A 350 -13.50 11.52 -1.72
C ALA A 350 -14.53 12.64 -1.93
N PRO A 351 -14.10 13.89 -2.15
CA PRO A 351 -15.01 14.93 -2.61
C PRO A 351 -15.54 14.57 -4.01
N PRO A 352 -16.72 15.06 -4.43
CA PRO A 352 -17.22 14.87 -5.78
C PRO A 352 -16.17 15.23 -6.84
N LYS A 353 -16.18 14.55 -7.99
CA LYS A 353 -15.32 14.97 -9.11
C LYS A 353 -15.75 16.39 -9.50
N ALA A 354 -14.80 17.33 -9.51
CA ALA A 354 -15.06 18.67 -10.01
C ALA A 354 -15.60 18.54 -11.44
N ASP A 355 -16.85 18.97 -11.63
CA ASP A 355 -17.46 18.98 -12.95
C ASP A 355 -16.90 20.18 -13.73
N ASN A 356 -16.18 19.90 -14.82
CA ASN A 356 -15.68 20.93 -15.72
C ASN A 356 -16.82 21.64 -16.49
N SER A 357 -18.09 21.27 -16.29
CA SER A 357 -19.25 21.98 -16.85
C SER A 357 -19.43 23.41 -16.32
N GLY A 358 -18.79 23.78 -15.20
CA GLY A 358 -18.86 25.12 -14.62
C GLY A 358 -18.34 26.25 -15.52
N TRP A 359 -17.49 25.95 -16.51
CA TRP A 359 -17.04 26.96 -17.47
C TRP A 359 -18.16 27.38 -18.45
N LEU A 360 -19.07 26.45 -18.78
CA LEU A 360 -20.17 26.70 -19.72
C LEU A 360 -21.23 27.58 -19.07
N THR A 361 -21.50 27.43 -17.77
CA THR A 361 -22.46 28.30 -17.06
C THR A 361 -21.93 29.72 -16.90
N SER A 362 -20.64 29.92 -16.61
CA SER A 362 -20.05 31.27 -16.55
C SER A 362 -20.01 31.98 -17.90
N VAL A 363 -19.74 31.25 -18.99
CA VAL A 363 -19.75 31.80 -20.36
C VAL A 363 -21.19 32.07 -20.84
N ILE A 364 -22.15 31.21 -20.51
CA ILE A 364 -23.57 31.43 -20.84
C ILE A 364 -24.15 32.61 -20.05
N LEU A 365 -23.82 32.77 -18.76
CA LEU A 365 -24.22 33.94 -17.96
C LEU A 365 -23.59 35.24 -18.48
N ALA A 366 -22.33 35.20 -18.92
CA ALA A 366 -21.66 36.35 -19.53
C ALA A 366 -22.27 36.72 -20.90
N LEU A 367 -22.66 35.74 -21.71
CA LEU A 367 -23.36 35.97 -22.98
C LEU A 367 -24.79 36.49 -22.78
N TYR A 368 -25.51 36.01 -21.76
CA TYR A 368 -26.85 36.53 -21.44
C TYR A 368 -26.82 38.00 -21.00
N ALA A 369 -25.77 38.42 -20.28
CA ALA A 369 -25.56 39.82 -19.89
C ALA A 369 -25.14 40.74 -21.06
N LEU A 370 -24.66 40.18 -22.17
CA LEU A 370 -24.25 40.90 -23.37
C LEU A 370 -25.37 41.04 -24.42
N VAL A 371 -26.36 40.14 -24.42
CA VAL A 371 -27.44 40.09 -25.42
C VAL A 371 -28.80 40.55 -24.85
N GLY A 372 -28.94 40.67 -23.53
CA GLY A 372 -30.13 41.22 -22.88
C GLY A 372 -30.11 42.75 -22.81
N LYS A 373 -30.48 43.42 -23.91
CA LYS A 373 -31.00 44.80 -23.92
C LYS A 373 -32.37 44.82 -24.56
#